data_AF-A0A7D7V9C7-F1
#
_entry.id   AF-A0A7D7V9C7-F1
#
_cell.length_a   1.000
_cell.length_b   1.000
_cell.length_c   1.000
_cell.angle_alpha   90.00
_cell.angle_beta   90.00
_cell.angle_gamma   90.00
#
_symmetry.space_group_name_H-M   'P 1'
#
loop_
_entity.id
_entity.type
_entity.pdbx_description
1 polymer ?
#
loop_
_entity_poly.entity_id
_entity_poly.type
_entity_poly.pdbx_seq_one_letter_code
_entity_poly.pdbx_strand_id
1 'polypeptide(L)'
;MTNDDTEIIGKNVKDMYGTFMGKVIGTITDIDGSIQSVGIDCGSQGLQQIQFEQLVVQGEVVIFIPKWRLDSQRLIREKQLTLRRLKALIDIVSENDDMKADAEIIHEKYKSKLVSLDETESEIKAILEVRLTELDAQMKSAKMLSFDAKVQYKSNEIPDATFETVKSCTTEVIEHVTHEVAEIANVKNRIADLELEVQEITATSPPDIQESAVTYLDTPEREQVVQTILPEAPTEPVVTSSEPIATEALAMPGPTASDSEVTFDIPQPPQQVKSETSKDNNDNDWLARMEAQ
;
A
#
# COMPACT_ATOMS: atom_id res chain seq x y z
N MET A 1 -22.20 16.81 2.80
CA MET A 1 -21.43 17.61 3.77
C MET A 1 -21.94 17.28 5.16
N THR A 2 -21.27 16.35 5.81
CA THR A 2 -21.44 16.12 7.26
C THR A 2 -20.67 17.22 7.99
N ASN A 3 -21.21 17.76 9.08
CA ASN A 3 -20.61 18.92 9.78
C ASN A 3 -19.15 18.67 10.22
N ASP A 4 -18.77 17.40 10.39
CA ASP A 4 -17.41 16.96 10.77
C ASP A 4 -16.36 17.29 9.70
N ASP A 5 -16.73 17.34 8.41
CA ASP A 5 -15.79 17.61 7.30
C ASP A 5 -15.29 19.07 7.32
N THR A 6 -16.13 20.01 7.77
CA THR A 6 -15.74 21.41 7.96
C THR A 6 -14.93 21.66 9.23
N GLU A 7 -14.94 20.70 10.16
CA GLU A 7 -14.25 20.83 11.44
C GLU A 7 -12.74 20.59 11.32
N ILE A 8 -12.25 20.04 10.20
CA ILE A 8 -10.81 19.79 10.01
C ILE A 8 -9.98 21.08 9.84
N ILE A 9 -10.61 22.16 9.36
CA ILE A 9 -9.91 23.39 9.02
C ILE A 9 -9.43 24.09 10.30
N GLY A 10 -8.16 24.49 10.31
CA GLY A 10 -7.53 25.16 11.44
C GLY A 10 -6.99 24.23 12.52
N LYS A 11 -7.21 22.91 12.43
CA LYS A 11 -6.61 21.93 13.34
C LYS A 11 -5.11 21.81 13.11
N ASN A 12 -4.39 21.49 14.18
CA ASN A 12 -2.95 21.24 14.13
C ASN A 12 -2.71 19.86 13.52
N VAL A 13 -1.74 19.77 12.62
CA VAL A 13 -1.32 18.53 12.00
C VAL A 13 -0.10 18.01 12.73
N LYS A 14 -0.15 16.76 13.15
CA LYS A 14 0.98 16.03 13.70
C LYS A 14 1.24 14.80 12.86
N ASP A 15 2.47 14.34 12.80
CA ASP A 15 2.74 13.00 12.31
C ASP A 15 2.23 11.94 13.32
N MET A 16 2.38 10.68 12.95
CA MET A 16 1.98 9.55 13.78
C MET A 16 2.87 9.26 14.99
N TYR A 17 3.99 9.96 15.11
CA TYR A 17 4.90 9.91 16.26
C TYR A 17 4.68 11.09 17.21
N GLY A 18 3.81 12.05 16.84
CA GLY A 18 3.42 13.20 17.64
C GLY A 18 4.15 14.50 17.29
N THR A 19 5.02 14.50 16.29
CA THR A 19 5.75 15.70 15.83
C THR A 19 4.80 16.65 15.14
N PHE A 20 4.85 17.94 15.49
CA PHE A 20 4.07 18.96 14.82
C PHE A 20 4.57 19.19 13.39
N MET A 21 3.66 19.07 12.42
CA MET A 21 3.96 19.27 10.99
C MET A 21 3.49 20.61 10.46
N GLY A 22 2.37 21.12 10.97
CA GLY A 22 1.76 22.32 10.42
C GLY A 22 0.32 22.51 10.84
N LYS A 23 -0.40 23.36 10.10
CA LYS A 23 -1.80 23.67 10.37
C LYS A 23 -2.65 23.50 9.11
N VAL A 24 -3.83 22.92 9.25
CA VAL A 24 -4.77 22.82 8.12
C VAL A 24 -5.29 24.21 7.76
N ILE A 25 -5.17 24.60 6.49
CA ILE A 25 -5.65 25.90 5.99
C ILE A 25 -6.85 25.79 5.05
N GLY A 26 -7.13 24.62 4.49
CA GLY A 26 -8.28 24.42 3.60
C GLY A 26 -8.38 23.00 3.07
N THR A 27 -9.47 22.73 2.36
CA THR A 27 -9.79 21.42 1.77
C THR A 27 -10.15 21.58 0.30
N ILE A 28 -9.80 20.59 -0.52
CA ILE A 28 -10.26 20.46 -1.91
C ILE A 28 -11.21 19.26 -1.94
N THR A 29 -12.41 19.49 -2.44
CA THR A 29 -13.49 18.49 -2.50
C THR A 29 -13.76 18.04 -3.91
N ASP A 30 -14.22 16.81 -4.08
CA ASP A 30 -14.72 16.29 -5.36
C ASP A 30 -16.16 16.77 -5.63
N ILE A 31 -16.70 16.46 -6.82
CA ILE A 31 -18.03 16.86 -7.29
C ILE A 31 -19.18 16.36 -6.41
N ASP A 32 -18.97 15.27 -5.68
CA ASP A 32 -19.91 14.69 -4.72
C ASP A 32 -19.86 15.38 -3.34
N GLY A 33 -18.94 16.32 -3.16
CA GLY A 33 -18.72 17.07 -1.93
C GLY A 33 -17.87 16.33 -0.89
N SER A 34 -17.27 15.19 -1.22
CA SER A 34 -16.29 14.50 -0.37
C SER A 34 -14.93 15.21 -0.40
N ILE A 35 -14.19 15.18 0.71
CA ILE A 35 -12.84 15.77 0.75
C ILE A 35 -11.88 14.85 0.00
N GLN A 36 -11.28 15.37 -1.06
CA GLN A 36 -10.21 14.70 -1.79
C GLN A 36 -8.85 14.92 -1.12
N SER A 37 -8.55 16.18 -0.77
CA SER A 37 -7.26 16.52 -0.17
C SER A 37 -7.34 17.75 0.73
N VAL A 38 -6.32 17.90 1.57
CA VAL A 38 -6.22 18.93 2.60
C VAL A 38 -4.94 19.72 2.38
N GLY A 39 -5.06 21.04 2.36
CA GLY A 39 -3.93 21.97 2.32
C GLY A 39 -3.40 22.24 3.73
N ILE A 40 -2.13 21.95 3.95
CA ILE A 40 -1.43 22.09 5.22
C ILE A 40 -0.30 23.10 5.06
N ASP A 41 -0.30 24.14 5.89
CA ASP A 41 0.81 25.07 5.99
C ASP A 41 1.92 24.46 6.85
N CYS A 42 3.00 24.03 6.18
CA CYS A 42 4.19 23.42 6.78
C CYS A 42 5.32 24.45 7.00
N GLY A 43 4.99 25.75 7.07
CA GLY A 43 5.94 26.82 7.33
C GLY A 43 6.98 26.96 6.22
N SER A 44 8.25 26.64 6.52
CA SER A 44 9.35 26.76 5.54
C SER A 44 9.25 25.76 4.37
N GLN A 45 8.51 24.66 4.55
CA GLN A 45 8.20 23.73 3.46
C GLN A 45 7.03 24.20 2.58
N GLY A 46 6.42 25.34 2.93
CA GLY A 46 5.29 25.92 2.21
C GLY A 46 3.99 25.15 2.37
N LEU A 47 3.04 25.44 1.49
CA LEU A 47 1.75 24.77 1.44
C LEU A 47 1.90 23.39 0.82
N GLN A 48 1.58 22.35 1.58
CA GLN A 48 1.52 20.97 1.10
C GLN A 48 0.08 20.52 0.95
N GLN A 49 -0.21 19.86 -0.17
CA GLN A 49 -1.49 19.24 -0.41
C GLN A 49 -1.38 17.74 -0.13
N ILE A 50 -2.07 17.29 0.92
CA ILE A 50 -2.05 15.89 1.37
C ILE A 50 -3.40 15.26 1.06
N GLN A 51 -3.37 14.03 0.52
CA GLN A 51 -4.59 13.29 0.22
C GLN A 51 -5.33 12.94 1.52
N PHE A 52 -6.67 13.00 1.49
CA PHE A 52 -7.46 12.83 2.71
C PHE A 52 -7.29 11.45 3.35
N GLU A 53 -7.00 10.41 2.56
CA GLU A 53 -6.75 9.05 3.06
C GLU A 53 -5.49 8.95 3.93
N GLN A 54 -4.60 9.93 3.85
CA GLN A 54 -3.39 10.04 4.68
C GLN A 54 -3.65 10.76 6.02
N LEU A 55 -4.89 11.14 6.32
CA LEU A 55 -5.21 11.96 7.47
C LEU A 55 -6.24 11.27 8.35
N VAL A 56 -6.02 11.33 9.67
CA VAL A 56 -6.97 10.86 10.68
C VAL A 56 -7.27 12.00 11.63
N VAL A 57 -8.51 12.47 11.62
CA VAL A 57 -8.96 13.54 12.53
C VAL A 57 -9.23 12.94 13.91
N GLN A 58 -8.55 13.42 14.94
CA GLN A 58 -8.72 13.02 16.33
C GLN A 58 -8.89 14.25 17.22
N GLY A 59 -10.15 14.57 17.57
CA GLY A 59 -10.47 15.76 18.33
C GLY A 59 -9.92 17.02 17.63
N GLU A 60 -9.05 17.75 18.31
CA GLU A 60 -8.43 19.01 17.84
C GLU A 60 -7.15 18.83 16.99
N VAL A 61 -6.73 17.59 16.74
CA VAL A 61 -5.50 17.28 16.01
C VAL A 61 -5.81 16.40 14.81
N VAL A 62 -5.09 16.64 13.71
CA VAL A 62 -5.08 15.78 12.53
C VAL A 62 -3.77 15.01 12.53
N ILE A 63 -3.87 13.68 12.48
CA ILE A 63 -2.69 12.80 12.41
C ILE A 63 -2.41 12.46 10.95
N PHE A 64 -1.20 12.77 10.51
CA PHE A 64 -0.67 12.42 9.21
C PHE A 64 -0.08 11.00 9.22
N ILE A 65 -0.47 10.23 8.22
CA ILE A 65 0.02 8.88 7.95
C ILE A 65 0.82 8.90 6.64
N PRO A 66 2.11 8.54 6.66
CA PRO A 66 2.91 8.45 5.46
C PRO A 66 2.34 7.45 4.44
N LYS A 67 2.40 7.81 3.16
CA LYS A 67 1.85 7.00 2.07
C LYS A 67 2.47 5.60 2.00
N TRP A 68 3.79 5.49 2.22
CA TRP A 68 4.48 4.19 2.25
C TRP A 68 3.83 3.23 3.25
N ARG A 69 3.31 3.73 4.38
CA ARG A 69 2.69 2.90 5.41
C ARG A 69 1.33 2.38 4.95
N LEU A 70 0.50 3.25 4.37
CA LEU A 70 -0.81 2.86 3.85
C LEU A 70 -0.67 1.82 2.71
N ASP A 71 0.22 2.10 1.77
CA ASP A 71 0.45 1.25 0.61
C ASP A 71 1.02 -0.11 1.04
N SER A 72 2.00 -0.12 1.95
CA SER A 72 2.53 -1.36 2.54
C SER A 72 1.46 -2.19 3.23
N GLN A 73 0.61 -1.55 4.03
CA GLN A 73 -0.47 -2.23 4.71
C GLN A 73 -1.53 -2.79 3.74
N ARG A 74 -1.85 -2.07 2.66
CA ARG A 74 -2.74 -2.55 1.60
C ARG A 74 -2.13 -3.77 0.91
N LEU A 75 -0.87 -3.67 0.47
CA LEU A 75 -0.13 -4.78 -0.14
C LEU A 75 -0.14 -6.02 0.75
N ILE A 76 0.27 -5.88 2.02
CA ILE A 76 0.34 -6.99 2.97
C ILE A 76 -1.01 -7.70 3.10
N ARG A 77 -2.12 -6.94 3.23
CA ARG A 77 -3.46 -7.52 3.35
C ARG A 77 -3.91 -8.23 2.07
N GLU A 78 -3.70 -7.62 0.91
CA GLU A 78 -4.07 -8.18 -0.39
C GLU A 78 -3.27 -9.46 -0.70
N LYS A 79 -1.95 -9.43 -0.46
CA LYS A 79 -1.05 -10.57 -0.65
C LYS A 79 -1.42 -11.72 0.28
N GLN A 80 -1.62 -11.46 1.58
CA GLN A 80 -2.08 -12.48 2.54
C GLN A 80 -3.42 -13.12 2.16
N LEU A 81 -4.41 -12.32 1.74
CA LEU A 81 -5.71 -12.86 1.36
C LEU A 81 -5.60 -13.72 0.10
N THR A 82 -4.81 -13.27 -0.87
CA THR A 82 -4.57 -14.02 -2.12
C THR A 82 -3.90 -15.35 -1.83
N LEU A 83 -2.87 -15.38 -0.97
CA LEU A 83 -2.18 -16.61 -0.56
C LEU A 83 -3.10 -17.58 0.17
N ARG A 84 -3.91 -17.10 1.12
CA ARG A 84 -4.88 -17.95 1.82
C ARG A 84 -5.91 -18.57 0.88
N ARG A 85 -6.41 -17.79 -0.09
CA ARG A 85 -7.34 -18.29 -1.10
C ARG A 85 -6.69 -19.29 -2.05
N LEU A 86 -5.44 -19.07 -2.41
CA LEU A 86 -4.66 -19.99 -3.24
C LEU A 86 -4.43 -21.33 -2.53
N LYS A 87 -4.04 -21.31 -1.25
CA LYS A 87 -3.92 -22.51 -0.42
C LYS A 87 -5.23 -23.30 -0.34
N ALA A 88 -6.33 -22.61 0.00
CA ALA A 88 -7.64 -23.26 0.07
C ALA A 88 -8.08 -23.87 -1.27
N LEU A 89 -7.73 -23.23 -2.40
CA LEU A 89 -8.02 -23.75 -3.72
C LEU A 89 -7.23 -25.04 -4.01
N ILE A 90 -5.93 -25.05 -3.68
CA ILE A 90 -5.07 -26.24 -3.80
C ILE A 90 -5.61 -27.38 -2.92
N ASP A 91 -5.99 -27.08 -1.68
CA ASP A 91 -6.54 -28.05 -0.74
C ASP A 91 -7.83 -28.69 -1.30
N ILE A 92 -8.79 -27.88 -1.77
CA ILE A 92 -10.05 -28.37 -2.37
C ILE A 92 -9.80 -29.31 -3.56
N VAL A 93 -8.90 -28.93 -4.47
CA VAL A 93 -8.57 -29.74 -5.66
C VAL A 93 -7.84 -31.03 -5.26
N SER A 94 -7.06 -31.01 -4.19
CA SER A 94 -6.38 -32.20 -3.68
C SER A 94 -7.33 -33.21 -3.03
N GLU A 95 -8.47 -32.75 -2.50
CA GLU A 95 -9.51 -33.57 -1.87
C GLU A 95 -10.54 -34.12 -2.87
N ASN A 96 -10.90 -33.37 -3.91
CA ASN A 96 -11.81 -33.80 -4.97
C ASN A 96 -11.45 -33.21 -6.35
N ASP A 97 -11.28 -34.09 -7.34
CA ASP A 97 -10.86 -33.73 -8.70
C ASP A 97 -12.04 -33.24 -9.59
N ASP A 98 -13.29 -33.40 -9.15
CA ASP A 98 -14.48 -33.02 -9.94
C ASP A 98 -14.49 -31.53 -10.34
N MET A 99 -13.84 -30.66 -9.55
CA MET A 99 -13.81 -29.22 -9.76
C MET A 99 -12.49 -28.70 -10.35
N LYS A 100 -11.57 -29.59 -10.77
CA LYS A 100 -10.22 -29.20 -11.21
C LYS A 100 -10.22 -28.22 -12.39
N ALA A 101 -11.08 -28.43 -13.38
CA ALA A 101 -11.16 -27.53 -14.55
C ALA A 101 -11.61 -26.12 -14.17
N ASP A 102 -12.60 -25.99 -13.28
CA ASP A 102 -13.07 -24.69 -12.79
C ASP A 102 -12.05 -24.04 -11.84
N ALA A 103 -11.35 -24.85 -11.04
CA ALA A 103 -10.30 -24.41 -10.15
C ALA A 103 -9.10 -23.84 -10.90
N GLU A 104 -8.74 -24.39 -12.06
CA GLU A 104 -7.59 -23.93 -12.85
C GLU A 104 -7.74 -22.46 -13.27
N ILE A 105 -8.93 -22.07 -13.72
CA ILE A 105 -9.22 -20.68 -14.12
C ILE A 105 -9.03 -19.73 -12.94
N ILE A 106 -9.49 -20.12 -11.75
CA ILE A 106 -9.37 -19.32 -10.53
C ILE A 106 -7.91 -19.28 -10.04
N HIS A 107 -7.20 -20.40 -10.15
CA HIS A 107 -5.79 -20.54 -9.81
C HIS A 107 -4.93 -19.57 -10.63
N GLU A 108 -5.14 -19.55 -11.95
CA GLU A 108 -4.42 -18.65 -12.86
C GLU A 108 -4.74 -17.17 -12.57
N LYS A 109 -5.98 -16.86 -12.19
CA LYS A 109 -6.36 -15.51 -11.74
C LYS A 109 -5.62 -15.10 -10.46
N TYR A 110 -5.47 -16.00 -9.48
CA TYR A 110 -4.72 -15.69 -8.26
C TYR A 110 -3.22 -15.56 -8.52
N LYS A 111 -2.64 -16.40 -9.39
CA LYS A 111 -1.25 -16.24 -9.84
C LYS A 111 -1.02 -14.90 -10.52
N SER A 112 -1.88 -14.52 -11.45
CA SER A 112 -1.83 -13.21 -12.13
C SER A 112 -1.92 -12.05 -11.13
N LYS A 113 -2.80 -12.15 -10.12
CA LYS A 113 -2.89 -11.15 -9.06
C LYS A 113 -1.60 -11.09 -8.23
N LEU A 114 -0.98 -12.23 -7.89
CA LEU A 114 0.30 -12.25 -7.18
C LEU A 114 1.41 -11.55 -7.97
N VAL A 115 1.48 -11.75 -9.29
CA VAL A 115 2.44 -11.03 -10.16
C VAL A 115 2.22 -9.51 -10.09
N SER A 116 0.97 -9.04 -10.21
CA SER A 116 0.69 -7.59 -10.08
C SER A 116 1.04 -7.03 -8.70
N LEU A 117 0.91 -7.85 -7.64
CA LEU A 117 1.29 -7.44 -6.29
C LEU A 117 2.82 -7.37 -6.12
N ASP A 118 3.57 -8.18 -6.85
CA ASP A 118 5.05 -8.18 -6.84
C ASP A 118 5.64 -6.90 -7.43
N GLU A 119 5.01 -6.35 -8.48
CA GLU A 119 5.35 -5.04 -9.04
C GLU A 119 5.14 -3.93 -8.00
N THR A 120 3.99 -3.91 -7.34
CA THR A 120 3.69 -2.92 -6.27
C THR A 120 4.61 -3.09 -5.06
N GLU A 121 5.00 -4.33 -4.75
CA GLU A 121 5.96 -4.63 -3.68
C GLU A 121 7.33 -4.05 -3.99
N SER A 122 7.79 -4.17 -5.23
CA SER A 122 9.07 -3.62 -5.66
C SER A 122 9.09 -2.09 -5.57
N GLU A 123 7.99 -1.43 -5.96
CA GLU A 123 7.84 0.03 -5.81
C GLU A 123 7.88 0.44 -4.33
N ILE A 124 7.12 -0.24 -3.47
CA ILE A 124 7.10 0.02 -2.03
C ILE A 124 8.50 -0.19 -1.43
N LYS A 125 9.18 -1.29 -1.75
CA LYS A 125 10.55 -1.57 -1.29
C LYS A 125 11.49 -0.42 -1.68
N ALA A 126 11.42 0.10 -2.91
CA ALA A 126 12.24 1.23 -3.36
C ALA A 126 11.95 2.52 -2.55
N ILE A 127 10.68 2.83 -2.30
CA ILE A 127 10.29 4.00 -1.48
C ILE A 127 10.83 3.86 -0.06
N LEU A 128 10.73 2.66 0.54
CA LEU A 128 11.22 2.40 1.90
C LEU A 128 12.75 2.54 1.99
N GLU A 129 13.50 2.11 0.97
CA GLU A 129 14.96 2.31 0.93
C GLU A 129 15.33 3.79 0.88
N VAL A 130 14.68 4.56 -0.01
CA VAL A 130 14.91 6.02 -0.07
C VAL A 130 14.64 6.65 1.29
N ARG A 131 13.51 6.30 1.93
CA ARG A 131 13.18 6.83 3.25
C ARG A 131 14.19 6.44 4.33
N LEU A 132 14.71 5.22 4.32
CA LEU A 132 15.78 4.80 5.24
C LEU A 132 17.05 5.63 5.05
N THR A 133 17.43 5.96 3.82
CA THR A 133 18.60 6.82 3.57
C THR A 133 18.42 8.24 4.10
N GLU A 134 17.21 8.81 3.96
CA GLU A 134 16.88 10.12 4.53
C GLU A 134 16.96 10.10 6.07
N LEU A 135 16.40 9.05 6.68
CA LEU A 135 16.40 8.86 8.13
C LEU A 135 17.81 8.67 8.70
N ASP A 136 18.67 7.92 8.02
CA ASP A 136 20.08 7.78 8.39
C ASP A 136 20.83 9.13 8.33
N ALA A 137 20.55 9.95 7.30
CA ALA A 137 21.12 11.30 7.21
C ALA A 137 20.63 12.20 8.36
N GLN A 138 19.33 12.16 8.70
CA GLN A 138 18.76 12.89 9.83
C GLN A 138 19.37 12.44 11.16
N MET A 139 19.48 11.13 11.39
CA MET A 139 20.10 10.53 12.58
C MET A 139 21.55 11.00 12.76
N LYS A 140 22.35 10.97 11.68
CA LYS A 140 23.74 11.43 11.69
C LYS A 140 23.84 12.92 12.00
N SER A 141 22.98 13.73 11.39
CA SER A 141 22.94 15.18 11.65
C SER A 141 22.58 15.49 13.10
N ALA A 142 21.55 14.84 13.66
CA ALA A 142 21.15 15.02 15.05
C ALA A 142 22.26 14.61 16.03
N LYS A 143 22.91 13.46 15.80
CA LYS A 143 24.05 13.01 16.61
C LYS A 143 25.23 13.98 16.53
N MET A 144 25.55 14.48 15.33
CA MET A 144 26.60 15.47 15.14
C MET A 144 26.32 16.77 15.90
N LEU A 145 25.10 17.31 15.81
CA LEU A 145 24.69 18.51 16.54
C LEU A 145 24.75 18.32 18.05
N SER A 146 24.33 17.15 18.55
CA SER A 146 24.39 16.83 19.98
C SER A 146 25.83 16.77 20.50
N PHE A 147 26.75 16.22 19.69
CA PHE A 147 28.17 16.14 20.03
C PHE A 147 28.81 17.53 20.02
N ASP A 148 28.55 18.33 18.98
CA ASP A 148 29.07 19.69 18.88
C ASP A 148 28.57 20.58 20.04
N ALA A 149 27.30 20.46 20.42
CA ALA A 149 26.76 21.14 21.59
C ALA A 149 27.47 20.71 22.89
N LYS A 150 27.83 19.43 23.04
CA LYS A 150 28.63 18.96 24.18
C LYS A 150 30.02 19.58 24.19
N VAL A 151 30.67 19.73 23.03
CA VAL A 151 31.96 20.42 22.91
C VAL A 151 31.82 21.89 23.32
N GLN A 152 30.85 22.61 22.77
CA GLN A 152 30.57 24.02 23.10
C GLN A 152 30.27 24.22 24.59
N TYR A 153 29.56 23.28 25.23
CA TYR A 153 29.29 23.33 26.66
C TYR A 153 30.57 23.14 27.48
N LYS A 154 31.38 22.14 27.16
CA LYS A 154 32.64 21.87 27.87
C LYS A 154 33.71 22.93 27.63
N SER A 155 33.67 23.66 26.52
CA SER A 155 34.51 24.84 26.26
C SER A 155 33.98 26.13 26.91
N ASN A 156 32.82 26.07 27.59
CA ASN A 156 32.12 27.22 28.18
C ASN A 156 31.65 28.27 27.15
N GLU A 157 31.41 27.87 25.90
CA GLU A 157 30.86 28.74 24.86
C GLU A 157 29.35 28.91 25.00
N ILE A 158 28.64 27.88 25.48
CA ILE A 158 27.20 27.91 25.76
C ILE A 158 26.90 27.60 27.23
N PRO A 159 25.84 28.21 27.80
CA PRO A 159 25.42 27.90 29.16
C PRO A 159 24.66 26.56 29.23
N ASP A 160 24.58 26.03 30.43
CA ASP A 160 23.88 24.78 30.78
C ASP A 160 22.44 24.71 30.23
N ALA A 161 21.66 25.78 30.40
CA ALA A 161 20.28 25.85 29.91
C ALA A 161 20.17 25.68 28.38
N THR A 162 21.12 26.22 27.62
CA THR A 162 21.16 26.06 26.16
C THR A 162 21.56 24.64 25.79
N PHE A 163 22.55 24.06 26.48
CA PHE A 163 22.97 22.69 26.27
C PHE A 163 21.82 21.69 26.50
N GLU A 164 21.09 21.83 27.62
CA GLU A 164 19.93 20.98 27.92
C GLU A 164 18.80 21.13 26.88
N THR A 165 18.59 22.34 26.36
CA THR A 165 17.62 22.57 25.27
C THR A 165 18.02 21.82 24.00
N VAL A 166 19.28 21.91 23.58
CA VAL A 166 19.79 21.19 22.39
C VAL A 166 19.73 19.68 22.62
N LYS A 167 20.08 19.22 23.83
CA LYS A 167 19.98 17.80 24.21
C LYS A 167 18.55 17.28 24.10
N SER A 168 17.57 18.01 24.63
CA SER A 168 16.15 17.63 24.53
C SER A 168 15.70 17.54 23.06
N CYS A 169 15.94 18.60 22.29
CA CYS A 169 15.55 18.67 20.87
C CYS A 169 16.20 17.58 20.02
N THR A 170 17.51 17.33 20.19
CA THR A 170 18.20 16.26 19.45
C THR A 170 17.76 14.87 19.89
N THR A 171 17.41 14.67 21.16
CA THR A 171 16.85 13.41 21.66
C THR A 171 15.49 13.11 21.03
N GLU A 172 14.59 14.10 20.97
CA GLU A 172 13.27 13.95 20.32
C GLU A 172 13.40 13.54 18.83
N VAL A 173 14.32 14.17 18.09
CA VAL A 173 14.60 13.80 16.69
C VAL A 173 15.12 12.36 16.59
N ILE A 174 16.01 11.96 17.49
CA ILE A 174 16.61 10.62 17.48
C ILE A 174 15.58 9.55 17.84
N GLU A 175 14.71 9.81 18.81
CA GLU A 175 13.58 8.93 19.15
C GLU A 175 12.61 8.79 17.97
N HIS A 176 12.20 9.90 17.35
CA HIS A 176 11.36 9.90 16.16
C HIS A 176 11.96 9.03 15.04
N VAL A 177 13.22 9.27 14.67
CA VAL A 177 13.88 8.51 13.61
C VAL A 177 14.02 7.03 13.99
N THR A 178 14.32 6.71 15.25
CA THR A 178 14.43 5.33 15.73
C THR A 178 13.10 4.58 15.58
N HIS A 179 11.99 5.22 15.96
CA HIS A 179 10.67 4.64 15.80
C HIS A 179 10.33 4.38 14.34
N GLU A 180 10.55 5.37 13.46
CA GLU A 180 10.24 5.21 12.04
C GLU A 180 11.09 4.12 11.38
N VAL A 181 12.39 4.04 11.69
CA VAL A 181 13.28 2.97 11.19
C VAL A 181 12.79 1.59 11.65
N ALA A 182 12.38 1.46 12.91
CA ALA A 182 11.87 0.19 13.44
C ALA A 182 10.56 -0.24 12.74
N GLU A 183 9.67 0.71 12.44
CA GLU A 183 8.44 0.43 11.70
C GLU A 183 8.71 0.02 10.25
N ILE A 184 9.62 0.72 9.56
CA ILE A 184 10.03 0.34 8.21
C ILE A 184 10.65 -1.05 8.20
N ALA A 185 11.50 -1.38 9.18
CA ALA A 185 12.11 -2.71 9.31
C ALA A 185 11.05 -3.80 9.51
N ASN A 186 10.04 -3.56 10.38
CA ASN A 186 8.94 -4.49 10.59
C ASN A 186 8.14 -4.72 9.30
N VAL A 187 7.81 -3.65 8.57
CA VAL A 187 7.11 -3.74 7.29
C VAL A 187 7.93 -4.56 6.28
N LYS A 188 9.23 -4.29 6.13
CA LYS A 188 10.11 -5.03 5.23
C LYS A 188 10.17 -6.52 5.58
N ASN A 189 10.30 -6.85 6.86
CA ASN A 189 10.29 -8.24 7.33
C ASN A 189 8.96 -8.92 6.99
N ARG A 190 7.84 -8.24 7.23
CA ARG A 190 6.52 -8.80 6.94
C ARG A 190 6.29 -9.03 5.44
N ILE A 191 6.83 -8.15 4.59
CA ILE A 191 6.81 -8.34 3.14
C ILE A 191 7.67 -9.55 2.75
N ALA A 192 8.89 -9.67 3.30
CA ALA A 192 9.78 -10.79 3.03
C ALA A 192 9.20 -12.15 3.46
N ASP A 193 8.50 -12.22 4.60
CA ASP A 193 7.81 -13.44 5.05
C ASP A 193 6.74 -13.89 4.03
N LEU A 194 6.00 -12.93 3.47
CA LEU A 194 4.98 -13.23 2.47
C LEU A 194 5.59 -13.63 1.12
N GLU A 195 6.75 -13.07 0.77
CA GLU A 195 7.52 -13.47 -0.40
C GLU A 195 7.98 -14.94 -0.27
N LEU A 196 8.48 -15.34 0.91
CA LEU A 196 8.82 -16.73 1.22
C LEU A 196 7.60 -17.65 1.09
N GLU A 197 6.45 -17.24 1.64
CA GLU A 197 5.21 -18.02 1.55
C GLU A 197 4.73 -18.22 0.10
N VAL A 198 4.90 -17.22 -0.77
CA VAL A 198 4.61 -17.35 -2.22
C VAL A 198 5.49 -18.42 -2.85
N GLN A 199 6.79 -18.42 -2.53
CA GLN A 199 7.75 -19.39 -3.06
C GLN A 199 7.40 -20.81 -2.62
N GLU A 200 7.02 -21.01 -1.35
CA GLU A 200 6.61 -22.31 -0.81
C GLU A 200 5.36 -22.87 -1.52
N ILE A 201 4.32 -22.04 -1.69
CA ILE A 201 3.08 -22.48 -2.37
C ILE A 201 3.36 -22.81 -3.84
N THR A 202 4.16 -21.98 -4.52
CA THR A 202 4.48 -22.18 -5.94
C THR A 202 5.35 -23.42 -6.15
N ALA A 203 6.24 -23.75 -5.21
CA ALA A 203 7.07 -24.96 -5.26
C ALA A 203 6.30 -26.25 -4.92
N THR A 204 5.23 -26.16 -4.13
CA THR A 204 4.45 -27.32 -3.67
C THR A 204 3.31 -27.70 -4.63
N SER A 205 2.99 -26.85 -5.62
CA SER A 205 2.00 -27.19 -6.66
C SER A 205 2.48 -28.40 -7.47
N PRO A 206 1.70 -29.50 -7.57
CA PRO A 206 2.10 -30.66 -8.34
C PRO A 206 2.38 -30.29 -9.81
N PRO A 207 3.37 -30.94 -10.46
CA PRO A 207 3.87 -30.56 -11.79
C PRO A 207 2.88 -30.79 -12.94
N ASP A 208 1.70 -31.37 -12.70
CA ASP A 208 0.81 -31.90 -13.72
C ASP A 208 -0.10 -30.86 -14.42
N ILE A 209 0.23 -29.57 -14.30
CA ILE A 209 -0.52 -28.50 -14.99
C ILE A 209 0.39 -27.61 -15.86
N GLN A 210 1.72 -27.80 -15.81
CA GLN A 210 2.66 -26.91 -16.52
C GLN A 210 3.12 -27.44 -17.90
N GLU A 211 2.85 -28.70 -18.27
CA GLU A 211 3.37 -29.27 -19.52
C GLU A 211 2.36 -29.41 -20.67
N SER A 212 1.06 -29.31 -20.42
CA SER A 212 0.06 -29.66 -21.45
C SER A 212 -0.11 -28.62 -22.57
N ALA A 213 0.47 -27.42 -22.43
CA ALA A 213 0.41 -26.37 -23.47
C ALA A 213 1.57 -26.43 -24.49
N VAL A 214 2.65 -27.16 -24.19
CA VAL A 214 3.84 -27.19 -25.09
C VAL A 214 3.75 -28.33 -26.12
N THR A 215 3.05 -29.42 -25.81
CA THR A 215 2.89 -30.57 -26.73
C THR A 215 1.94 -30.28 -27.91
N TYR A 216 1.11 -29.25 -27.84
CA TYR A 216 0.20 -28.91 -28.95
C TYR A 216 0.84 -28.05 -30.07
N LEU A 217 2.02 -27.46 -29.81
CA LEU A 217 2.70 -26.58 -30.76
C LEU A 217 3.93 -27.22 -31.41
N ASP A 218 4.44 -28.34 -30.90
CA ASP A 218 5.63 -29.01 -31.43
C ASP A 218 5.29 -30.41 -31.92
N THR A 219 4.65 -30.49 -33.09
CA THR A 219 4.64 -31.73 -33.89
C THR A 219 5.31 -31.46 -35.23
N PRO A 220 6.51 -32.01 -35.50
CA PRO A 220 7.08 -31.99 -36.84
C PRO A 220 6.37 -33.02 -37.72
N GLU A 221 5.83 -32.52 -38.84
CA GLU A 221 5.50 -33.21 -40.10
C GLU A 221 5.09 -34.70 -40.05
N ARG A 222 3.80 -34.96 -40.26
CA ARG A 222 3.39 -36.09 -41.09
C ARG A 222 2.54 -35.60 -42.25
N GLU A 223 3.15 -35.69 -43.43
CA GLU A 223 2.53 -35.54 -44.74
C GLU A 223 1.27 -36.41 -44.85
N GLN A 224 0.11 -35.78 -44.97
CA GLN A 224 -1.03 -36.37 -45.67
C GLN A 224 -1.62 -35.35 -46.63
N VAL A 225 -1.39 -35.64 -47.90
CA VAL A 225 -1.92 -34.98 -49.09
C VAL A 225 -3.44 -34.97 -49.03
N VAL A 226 -4.04 -33.78 -48.96
CA VAL A 226 -5.44 -33.56 -49.36
C VAL A 226 -5.47 -32.37 -50.31
N GLN A 227 -5.75 -32.66 -51.57
CA GLN A 227 -5.99 -31.66 -52.61
C GLN A 227 -7.23 -30.84 -52.26
N THR A 228 -7.07 -29.54 -52.03
CA THR A 228 -8.18 -28.59 -51.93
C THR A 228 -8.37 -27.94 -53.30
N ILE A 229 -9.39 -28.38 -54.03
CA ILE A 229 -9.90 -27.71 -55.22
C ILE A 229 -10.79 -26.57 -54.73
N LEU A 230 -10.43 -25.34 -55.09
CA LEU A 230 -11.14 -24.10 -54.75
C LEU A 230 -12.38 -23.94 -55.65
N PRO A 231 -13.59 -23.63 -55.12
CA PRO A 231 -14.68 -23.12 -55.95
C PRO A 231 -14.61 -21.59 -56.06
N GLU A 232 -14.67 -21.12 -57.29
CA GLU A 232 -14.65 -19.73 -57.74
C GLU A 232 -15.94 -18.96 -57.38
N ALA A 233 -15.78 -17.67 -57.08
CA ALA A 233 -16.87 -16.76 -56.74
C ALA A 233 -17.66 -16.30 -57.99
N PRO A 234 -19.00 -16.15 -57.92
CA PRO A 234 -19.75 -15.52 -59.01
C PRO A 234 -19.76 -13.98 -58.93
N THR A 235 -19.53 -13.38 -60.10
CA THR A 235 -19.44 -11.94 -60.39
C THR A 235 -20.78 -11.38 -60.91
N GLU A 236 -21.28 -10.31 -60.26
CA GLU A 236 -22.11 -9.16 -60.77
C GLU A 236 -23.51 -9.37 -61.39
N PRO A 237 -24.36 -8.31 -61.59
CA PRO A 237 -24.38 -6.94 -61.03
C PRO A 237 -25.75 -6.48 -60.43
N VAL A 238 -25.72 -5.31 -59.79
CA VAL A 238 -26.80 -4.51 -59.17
C VAL A 238 -27.86 -4.00 -60.16
N VAL A 239 -29.17 -4.05 -59.83
CA VAL A 239 -30.20 -3.04 -60.24
C VAL A 239 -31.44 -3.02 -59.29
N THR A 240 -31.58 -1.89 -58.56
CA THR A 240 -32.76 -1.13 -58.07
C THR A 240 -33.95 -1.79 -57.34
N SER A 241 -34.33 -1.27 -56.16
CA SER A 241 -35.43 -0.29 -56.05
C SER A 241 -35.51 0.35 -54.66
N SER A 242 -35.96 1.60 -54.60
CA SER A 242 -35.90 2.54 -53.48
C SER A 242 -37.15 2.53 -52.57
N GLU A 243 -36.92 2.78 -51.27
CA GLU A 243 -37.73 3.57 -50.29
C GLU A 243 -39.18 3.14 -49.89
N PRO A 244 -39.78 3.66 -48.78
CA PRO A 244 -39.21 4.29 -47.57
C PRO A 244 -39.87 3.87 -46.21
N ILE A 245 -39.19 4.24 -45.11
CA ILE A 245 -39.66 4.78 -43.80
C ILE A 245 -40.91 4.17 -43.11
N ALA A 246 -40.71 3.73 -41.86
CA ALA A 246 -41.61 4.04 -40.74
C ALA A 246 -40.84 4.08 -39.41
N THR A 247 -40.79 5.27 -38.82
CA THR A 247 -40.33 5.60 -37.48
C THR A 247 -41.40 5.18 -36.48
N GLU A 248 -41.05 4.50 -35.39
CA GLU A 248 -41.88 4.54 -34.19
C GLU A 248 -41.00 4.49 -32.94
N ALA A 249 -41.00 5.63 -32.23
CA ALA A 249 -40.50 5.79 -30.88
C ALA A 249 -41.42 5.07 -29.88
N LEU A 250 -40.91 4.90 -28.65
CA LEU A 250 -41.57 4.77 -27.34
C LEU A 250 -40.65 3.87 -26.48
N ALA A 251 -40.39 4.01 -25.19
CA ALA A 251 -40.52 5.04 -24.17
C ALA A 251 -39.81 4.44 -22.93
N MET A 252 -39.16 5.25 -22.10
CA MET A 252 -38.72 4.81 -20.76
C MET A 252 -39.93 4.53 -19.85
N PRO A 253 -39.72 3.79 -18.75
CA PRO A 253 -39.94 4.46 -17.46
C PRO A 253 -38.83 4.17 -16.42
N GLY A 254 -38.61 5.14 -15.53
CA GLY A 254 -37.71 5.07 -14.38
C GLY A 254 -38.36 4.47 -13.10
N PRO A 255 -37.96 4.92 -11.90
CA PRO A 255 -37.21 4.11 -10.93
C PRO A 255 -38.05 3.66 -9.72
N THR A 256 -37.58 2.65 -8.99
CA THR A 256 -38.11 2.30 -7.66
C THR A 256 -36.97 2.05 -6.66
N ALA A 257 -37.03 2.80 -5.56
CA ALA A 257 -36.25 2.64 -4.35
C ALA A 257 -36.68 1.41 -3.55
N SER A 258 -35.74 0.80 -2.82
CA SER A 258 -36.06 0.05 -1.60
C SER A 258 -34.87 0.11 -0.65
N ASP A 259 -35.13 0.70 0.51
CA ASP A 259 -34.28 0.66 1.70
C ASP A 259 -34.09 -0.79 2.18
N SER A 260 -32.89 -1.10 2.66
CA SER A 260 -32.63 -2.23 3.54
C SER A 260 -31.43 -1.90 4.41
N GLU A 261 -31.74 -1.47 5.64
CA GLU A 261 -30.80 -1.39 6.75
C GLU A 261 -30.27 -2.80 7.06
N VAL A 262 -28.95 -2.97 7.05
CA VAL A 262 -28.28 -4.12 7.67
C VAL A 262 -27.27 -3.55 8.67
N THR A 263 -27.64 -3.65 9.94
CA THR A 263 -26.79 -3.35 11.10
C THR A 263 -25.65 -4.35 11.15
N PHE A 264 -24.41 -3.88 11.05
CA PHE A 264 -23.21 -4.68 11.30
C PHE A 264 -22.64 -4.32 12.67
N ASP A 265 -22.76 -5.23 13.63
CA ASP A 265 -22.06 -5.17 14.91
C ASP A 265 -20.54 -5.26 14.71
N ILE A 266 -19.82 -4.27 15.23
CA ILE A 266 -18.36 -4.17 15.16
C ILE A 266 -17.74 -4.93 16.36
N PRO A 267 -16.86 -5.93 16.15
CA PRO A 267 -16.14 -6.56 17.26
C PRO A 267 -15.03 -5.66 17.80
N GLN A 268 -14.93 -5.55 19.13
CA GLN A 268 -13.84 -4.87 19.84
C GLN A 268 -12.45 -5.50 19.54
N PRO A 269 -11.38 -4.68 19.47
CA PRO A 269 -10.02 -5.19 19.31
C PRO A 269 -9.45 -5.75 20.64
N PRO A 270 -8.62 -6.81 20.59
CA PRO A 270 -8.01 -7.42 21.77
C PRO A 270 -6.91 -6.55 22.40
N GLN A 271 -6.79 -6.69 23.73
CA GLN A 271 -5.84 -5.99 24.60
C GLN A 271 -4.37 -6.29 24.25
N GLN A 272 -3.54 -5.26 24.35
CA GLN A 272 -2.09 -5.29 24.14
C GLN A 272 -1.39 -6.27 25.11
N VAL A 273 -0.67 -7.23 24.54
CA VAL A 273 0.30 -8.07 25.27
C VAL A 273 1.61 -7.31 25.38
N LYS A 274 2.12 -7.17 26.60
CA LYS A 274 3.45 -6.61 26.91
C LYS A 274 4.53 -7.52 26.32
N SER A 275 5.39 -6.98 25.47
CA SER A 275 6.64 -7.65 25.06
C SER A 275 7.80 -7.13 25.90
N GLU A 276 8.37 -8.03 26.69
CA GLU A 276 9.64 -7.84 27.39
C GLU A 276 10.78 -7.69 26.36
N THR A 277 11.58 -6.66 26.52
CA THR A 277 12.69 -6.32 25.63
C THR A 277 13.93 -7.12 26.02
N SER A 278 14.43 -7.98 25.13
CA SER A 278 15.78 -8.53 25.22
C SER A 278 16.80 -7.45 24.86
N LYS A 279 17.63 -7.08 25.83
CA LYS A 279 18.82 -6.22 25.64
C LYS A 279 19.88 -7.00 24.87
N ASP A 280 20.09 -6.62 23.62
CA ASP A 280 21.43 -6.55 23.04
C ASP A 280 21.37 -5.67 21.80
N ASN A 281 21.72 -4.39 21.96
CA ASN A 281 22.08 -3.54 20.83
C ASN A 281 23.09 -2.49 21.30
N ASN A 282 24.36 -2.71 20.97
CA ASN A 282 25.50 -1.87 21.33
C ASN A 282 25.40 -0.43 20.75
N ASP A 283 24.46 -0.20 19.84
CA ASP A 283 24.20 1.11 19.21
C ASP A 283 23.19 1.98 19.97
N ASN A 284 22.43 1.41 20.91
CA ASN A 284 21.41 2.14 21.69
C ASN A 284 22.01 2.90 22.89
N ASP A 285 23.26 2.65 23.27
CA ASP A 285 23.90 3.25 24.45
C ASP A 285 24.64 4.57 24.15
N TRP A 286 24.34 5.21 23.01
CA TRP A 286 24.99 6.45 22.60
C TRP A 286 24.62 7.63 23.54
N LEU A 287 23.38 7.66 24.05
CA LEU A 287 22.90 8.64 25.04
C LEU A 287 23.64 8.50 26.37
N ALA A 288 23.82 7.28 26.88
CA ALA A 288 24.54 7.07 28.14
C ALA A 288 26.02 7.45 28.03
N ARG A 289 26.64 7.22 26.86
CA ARG A 289 28.01 7.66 26.56
C ARG A 289 28.13 9.18 26.44
N MET A 290 27.05 9.86 26.05
CA MET A 290 26.97 11.33 26.10
C MET A 290 26.85 11.86 27.54
N GLU A 291 26.28 11.11 28.48
CA GLU A 291 26.11 11.55 29.88
C GLU A 291 27.31 11.21 30.79
N ALA A 292 28.02 10.12 30.50
CA ALA A 292 29.20 9.72 31.25
C ALA A 292 30.45 10.52 30.82
N GLN A 293 30.64 11.75 31.34
CA GLN A 293 31.91 12.52 31.52
C GLN A 293 31.69 14.04 31.47
#